data_AF-A0AAV1EC65-F1
#
_entry.id   AF-A0AAV1EC65-F1
#
_cell.length_a   1.000
_cell.length_b   1.000
_cell.length_c   1.000
_cell.angle_alpha   90.00
_cell.angle_beta   90.00
_cell.angle_gamma   90.00
#
_symmetry.space_group_name_H-M   'P 1'
#
loop_
_entity.id
_entity.type
_entity.pdbx_description
1 polymer ?
#
loop_
_entity_poly.entity_id
_entity_poly.type
_entity_poly.pdbx_seq_one_letter_code
_entity_poly.pdbx_strand_id
1 'polypeptide(L)'
;MMACSKSKTLMWRMTPSLFQYLQRSSFAAAAKSPKLVGKKDFADDEDDVVNEGSSGVGVGLSSGISRPLSEILKELNKKVPDSLITTRFDPSSGSSIRYIPWHIVNRIMNLHAPEWSGEVRNIIYSADGKSVSVVYRVTLYGTDAEIYRESTGTASVDEATGYGDAVQKAEAMAFRRACARLGLGLHLYHEDTL
;
A
#
# COMPACT_ATOMS: atom_id res chain seq x y z
N MET A 1 49.72 -20.85 47.59
CA MET A 1 49.21 -19.48 47.45
C MET A 1 48.20 -19.46 46.32
N MET A 2 46.91 -19.29 46.66
CA MET A 2 45.80 -19.08 45.73
C MET A 2 45.85 -17.66 45.14
N ALA A 3 45.52 -17.53 43.85
CA ALA A 3 44.89 -16.31 43.33
C ALA A 3 43.92 -16.70 42.20
N CYS A 4 42.66 -16.75 42.57
CA CYS A 4 41.48 -16.80 41.71
C CYS A 4 41.23 -15.41 41.14
N SER A 5 41.13 -15.26 39.82
CA SER A 5 40.71 -14.00 39.17
C SER A 5 39.36 -14.18 38.47
N LYS A 6 38.45 -13.25 38.76
CA LYS A 6 37.01 -13.36 38.60
C LYS A 6 36.55 -13.04 37.17
N SER A 7 35.54 -13.80 36.75
CA SER A 7 34.67 -13.59 35.60
C SER A 7 34.02 -12.19 35.60
N LYS A 8 33.89 -11.57 34.42
CA LYS A 8 33.02 -10.42 34.17
C LYS A 8 32.09 -10.73 33.00
N THR A 9 30.88 -11.16 33.35
CA THR A 9 29.70 -11.25 32.48
C THR A 9 29.25 -9.83 32.09
N LEU A 10 29.30 -9.50 30.80
CA LEU A 10 28.74 -8.25 30.30
C LEU A 10 27.26 -8.47 29.95
N MET A 11 26.39 -8.13 30.91
CA MET A 11 24.95 -8.06 30.70
C MET A 11 24.62 -6.85 29.81
N TRP A 12 24.21 -7.09 28.57
CA TRP A 12 23.52 -6.07 27.78
C TRP A 12 22.05 -6.01 28.25
N ARG A 13 21.68 -4.87 28.82
CA ARG A 13 20.32 -4.55 29.24
C ARG A 13 19.44 -4.35 28.00
N MET A 14 18.43 -5.19 27.85
CA MET A 14 17.34 -5.01 26.87
C MET A 14 16.49 -3.80 27.29
N THR A 15 16.29 -2.86 26.37
CA THR A 15 15.26 -1.81 26.47
C THR A 15 14.03 -2.26 25.67
N PRO A 16 12.82 -2.27 26.25
CA PRO A 16 11.60 -2.65 25.55
C PRO A 16 10.98 -1.41 24.89
N SER A 17 11.25 -1.18 23.60
CA SER A 17 10.56 -0.14 22.82
C SER A 17 10.67 -0.42 21.33
N LEU A 18 9.83 -1.32 20.82
CA LEU A 18 9.41 -1.35 19.41
C LEU A 18 8.21 -2.30 19.15
N PHE A 19 7.42 -2.60 20.18
CA PHE A 19 6.22 -3.46 20.09
C PHE A 19 4.91 -2.66 19.95
N GLN A 20 4.97 -1.38 19.53
CA GLN A 20 3.79 -0.49 19.43
C GLN A 20 3.62 0.25 18.09
N TYR A 21 4.41 -0.06 17.07
CA TYR A 21 4.28 0.62 15.77
C TYR A 21 3.36 -0.08 14.75
N LEU A 22 2.59 -1.09 15.19
CA LEU A 22 1.73 -1.90 14.31
C LEU A 22 0.23 -1.91 14.69
N GLN A 23 -0.26 -0.86 15.35
CA GLN A 23 -1.69 -0.74 15.70
C GLN A 23 -2.29 0.68 15.53
N ARG A 24 -1.82 1.50 14.59
CA ARG A 24 -2.38 2.85 14.40
C ARG A 24 -2.55 3.29 12.95
N SER A 25 -3.42 2.59 12.22
CA SER A 25 -4.11 3.17 11.07
C SER A 25 -5.41 2.42 10.79
N SER A 26 -6.31 2.43 11.76
CA SER A 26 -7.73 2.21 11.54
C SER A 26 -8.51 3.10 12.52
N PHE A 27 -9.63 3.62 12.04
CA PHE A 27 -10.64 4.47 12.69
C PHE A 27 -10.51 5.99 12.51
N ALA A 28 -11.44 6.48 11.69
CA ALA A 28 -11.85 7.85 11.53
C ALA A 28 -12.38 8.46 12.84
N ALA A 29 -12.13 9.76 13.04
CA ALA A 29 -12.95 10.62 13.88
C ALA A 29 -12.87 12.06 13.36
N ALA A 30 -14.04 12.63 13.09
CA ALA A 30 -14.24 14.00 12.63
C ALA A 30 -13.86 15.02 13.72
N ALA A 31 -13.23 16.13 13.33
CA ALA A 31 -13.03 17.30 14.19
C ALA A 31 -13.42 18.58 13.45
N LYS A 32 -14.32 19.35 14.09
CA LYS A 32 -14.91 20.61 13.64
C LYS A 32 -13.92 21.78 13.78
N SER A 33 -13.97 22.69 12.81
CA SER A 33 -13.21 23.95 12.76
C SER A 33 -13.67 24.97 13.82
N PRO A 34 -12.77 25.82 14.36
CA PRO A 34 -13.11 26.85 15.35
C PRO A 34 -13.67 28.15 14.73
N LYS A 35 -14.54 28.80 15.51
CA LYS A 35 -15.22 30.08 15.21
C LYS A 35 -14.27 31.27 15.35
N LEU A 36 -14.44 32.27 14.48
CA LEU A 36 -13.96 33.65 14.70
C LEU A 36 -15.11 34.65 14.62
N VAL A 37 -14.94 35.70 15.42
CA VAL A 37 -15.89 36.68 15.94
C VAL A 37 -16.22 37.78 14.92
N GLY A 38 -17.44 38.32 15.00
CA GLY A 38 -18.12 39.06 13.93
C GLY A 38 -18.06 40.59 13.98
N LYS A 39 -18.89 41.23 13.15
CA LYS A 39 -19.30 42.64 13.27
C LYS A 39 -20.48 43.02 12.35
N LYS A 40 -21.52 43.59 12.98
CA LYS A 40 -22.51 44.62 12.57
C LYS A 40 -23.69 44.32 11.63
N ASP A 41 -24.87 44.36 12.28
CA ASP A 41 -26.07 45.18 12.05
C ASP A 41 -26.63 45.35 10.62
N PHE A 42 -27.89 44.96 10.39
CA PHE A 42 -28.99 45.80 9.86
C PHE A 42 -30.32 44.99 9.74
N ALA A 43 -31.35 45.50 10.44
CA ALA A 43 -32.82 45.49 10.27
C ALA A 43 -33.62 44.28 9.72
N ASP A 44 -34.61 43.89 10.53
CA ASP A 44 -36.06 43.65 10.27
C ASP A 44 -36.50 42.80 9.06
N ASP A 45 -37.12 41.65 9.32
CA ASP A 45 -38.57 41.41 9.12
C ASP A 45 -38.92 39.92 9.39
N GLU A 46 -40.04 39.70 10.09
CA GLU A 46 -40.66 38.38 10.27
C GLU A 46 -41.43 37.98 9.02
N ASP A 47 -41.43 36.69 8.66
CA ASP A 47 -42.60 36.01 8.09
C ASP A 47 -42.42 34.47 8.13
N ASP A 48 -43.37 33.82 8.80
CA ASP A 48 -43.60 32.37 8.82
C ASP A 48 -44.11 31.87 7.46
N VAL A 49 -43.44 30.90 6.84
CA VAL A 49 -44.06 30.03 5.83
C VAL A 49 -43.58 28.58 6.00
N VAL A 50 -44.53 27.75 6.43
CA VAL A 50 -44.50 26.29 6.35
C VAL A 50 -44.44 25.82 4.90
N ASN A 51 -43.56 24.88 4.57
CA ASN A 51 -43.79 23.98 3.44
C ASN A 51 -43.14 22.61 3.64
N GLU A 52 -43.99 21.59 3.76
CA GLU A 52 -43.63 20.19 3.69
C GLU A 52 -43.27 19.80 2.25
N GLY A 53 -42.35 18.84 2.11
CA GLY A 53 -42.20 18.05 0.89
C GLY A 53 -40.83 18.15 0.24
N SER A 54 -39.97 17.19 0.54
CA SER A 54 -39.53 16.20 -0.47
C SER A 54 -38.50 15.27 0.15
N SER A 55 -39.00 14.07 0.50
CA SER A 55 -38.36 12.77 0.45
C SER A 55 -36.83 12.78 0.40
N GLY A 56 -36.25 12.50 1.58
CA GLY A 56 -34.83 12.49 1.82
C GLY A 56 -34.03 11.67 0.81
N VAL A 57 -32.91 12.27 0.42
CA VAL A 57 -31.77 11.61 -0.21
C VAL A 57 -31.41 10.39 0.64
N GLY A 58 -31.66 9.21 0.10
CA GLY A 58 -31.24 7.95 0.70
C GLY A 58 -29.72 7.92 0.83
N VAL A 59 -29.24 8.15 2.04
CA VAL A 59 -27.87 7.86 2.46
C VAL A 59 -27.69 6.35 2.42
N GLY A 60 -27.18 5.84 1.30
CA GLY A 60 -26.74 4.46 1.14
C GLY A 60 -25.23 4.34 1.23
N LEU A 61 -24.62 4.73 2.36
CA LEU A 61 -23.24 4.34 2.66
C LEU A 61 -23.25 2.87 3.12
N SER A 62 -23.47 1.96 2.17
CA SER A 62 -22.99 0.60 2.31
C SER A 62 -21.48 0.66 2.08
N SER A 63 -20.71 0.76 3.15
CA SER A 63 -19.25 0.50 3.15
C SER A 63 -18.97 -1.00 2.98
N GLY A 64 -19.65 -1.62 2.02
CA GLY A 64 -19.46 -2.98 1.57
C GLY A 64 -18.85 -2.97 0.18
N ILE A 65 -18.12 -4.03 -0.14
CA ILE A 65 -17.52 -4.25 -1.46
C ILE A 65 -18.55 -3.88 -2.54
N SER A 66 -18.19 -2.93 -3.39
CA SER A 66 -19.19 -2.22 -4.21
C SER A 66 -19.34 -2.76 -5.63
N ARG A 67 -18.43 -3.63 -6.09
CA ARG A 67 -18.36 -4.08 -7.49
C ARG A 67 -18.09 -5.58 -7.62
N PRO A 68 -18.60 -6.24 -8.67
CA PRO A 68 -18.23 -7.61 -9.01
C PRO A 68 -16.74 -7.72 -9.33
N LEU A 69 -16.13 -8.86 -9.02
CA LEU A 69 -14.71 -9.10 -9.21
C LEU A 69 -14.29 -8.95 -10.69
N SER A 70 -15.16 -9.36 -11.61
CA SER A 70 -14.95 -9.24 -13.06
C SER A 70 -14.77 -7.78 -13.51
N GLU A 71 -15.52 -6.85 -12.93
CA GLU A 71 -15.38 -5.43 -13.23
C GLU A 71 -14.07 -4.84 -12.70
N ILE A 72 -13.68 -5.22 -11.49
CA ILE A 72 -12.42 -4.79 -10.88
C ILE A 72 -11.26 -5.26 -11.77
N LEU A 73 -11.24 -6.55 -12.13
CA LEU A 73 -10.20 -7.11 -12.99
C LEU A 73 -10.18 -6.44 -14.38
N LYS A 74 -11.34 -6.11 -14.95
CA LYS A 74 -11.44 -5.38 -16.22
C LYS A 74 -10.77 -4.00 -16.13
N GLU A 75 -10.98 -3.26 -15.05
CA GLU A 75 -10.33 -1.96 -14.83
C GLU A 75 -8.82 -2.11 -14.63
N LEU A 76 -8.37 -3.07 -13.80
CA LEU A 76 -6.96 -3.31 -13.54
C LEU A 76 -6.17 -3.77 -14.78
N ASN A 77 -6.82 -4.45 -15.74
CA ASN A 77 -6.19 -4.88 -16.99
C ASN A 77 -6.02 -3.77 -18.03
N LYS A 78 -6.54 -2.55 -17.78
CA LYS A 78 -6.32 -1.42 -18.70
C LYS A 78 -4.83 -1.07 -18.74
N LYS A 79 -4.36 -0.60 -19.90
CA LYS A 79 -3.00 -0.08 -20.05
C LYS A 79 -2.80 1.11 -19.11
N VAL A 80 -1.66 1.12 -18.43
CA VAL A 80 -1.27 2.23 -17.57
C VAL A 80 -0.65 3.31 -18.45
N PRO A 81 -1.04 4.59 -18.30
CA PRO A 81 -0.46 5.68 -19.08
C PRO A 81 1.06 5.75 -18.93
N ASP A 82 1.76 6.04 -20.03
CA ASP A 82 3.24 6.15 -20.05
C ASP A 82 3.79 7.19 -19.07
N SER A 83 3.00 8.23 -18.72
CA SER A 83 3.37 9.22 -17.72
C SER A 83 3.53 8.66 -16.30
N LEU A 84 2.99 7.48 -16.03
CA LEU A 84 3.08 6.78 -14.74
C LEU A 84 4.13 5.67 -14.75
N ILE A 85 4.78 5.44 -15.89
CA ILE A 85 5.79 4.41 -16.08
C ILE A 85 7.17 5.03 -15.95
N THR A 86 8.06 4.35 -15.23
CA THR A 86 9.45 4.74 -15.04
C THR A 86 10.37 3.73 -15.72
N THR A 87 11.48 4.21 -16.26
CA THR A 87 12.52 3.37 -16.86
C THR A 87 13.74 3.37 -15.96
N ARG A 88 14.22 2.18 -15.56
CA ARG A 88 15.51 2.00 -14.89
C ARG A 88 16.48 1.34 -15.85
N PHE A 89 17.68 1.89 -15.98
CA PHE A 89 18.77 1.20 -16.63
C PHE A 89 19.36 0.15 -15.69
N ASP A 90 19.53 -1.06 -16.19
CA ASP A 90 20.22 -2.13 -15.47
C ASP A 90 21.62 -2.33 -16.08
N PRO A 91 22.69 -1.89 -15.40
CA PRO A 91 24.06 -2.04 -15.89
C PRO A 91 24.49 -3.49 -16.06
N SER A 92 23.86 -4.44 -15.35
CA SER A 92 24.24 -5.86 -15.40
C SER A 92 23.75 -6.56 -16.66
N SER A 93 22.55 -6.19 -17.15
CA SER A 93 21.94 -6.74 -18.36
C SER A 93 22.10 -5.82 -19.58
N GLY A 94 22.61 -4.59 -19.40
CA GLY A 94 22.72 -3.58 -20.45
C GLY A 94 21.37 -3.10 -21.00
N SER A 95 20.27 -3.48 -20.36
CA SER A 95 18.91 -3.27 -20.84
C SER A 95 18.17 -2.24 -19.99
N SER A 96 17.21 -1.55 -20.61
CA SER A 96 16.31 -0.65 -19.91
C SER A 96 15.04 -1.39 -19.50
N ILE A 97 14.68 -1.32 -18.22
CA ILE A 97 13.50 -1.98 -17.67
C ILE A 97 12.46 -0.93 -17.38
N ARG A 98 11.29 -1.05 -18.03
CA ARG A 98 10.11 -0.23 -17.72
C ARG A 98 9.34 -0.85 -16.55
N TYR A 99 8.88 -0.02 -15.63
CA TYR A 99 8.10 -0.46 -14.47
C TYR A 99 7.20 0.64 -13.93
N ILE A 100 6.16 0.25 -13.20
CA ILE A 100 5.32 1.18 -12.43
C ILE A 100 5.89 1.26 -11.01
N PRO A 101 6.19 2.45 -10.46
CA PRO A 101 6.61 2.58 -9.06
C PRO A 101 5.55 2.04 -8.09
N TRP A 102 5.97 1.44 -6.97
CA TRP A 102 5.07 0.72 -6.05
C TRP A 102 3.94 1.61 -5.51
N HIS A 103 4.22 2.88 -5.20
CA HIS A 103 3.22 3.81 -4.66
C HIS A 103 2.15 4.19 -5.70
N ILE A 104 2.49 4.15 -6.99
CA ILE A 104 1.54 4.34 -8.08
C ILE A 104 0.65 3.09 -8.22
N VAL A 105 1.23 1.89 -8.15
CA VAL A 105 0.45 0.64 -8.10
C VAL A 105 -0.55 0.68 -6.94
N ASN A 106 -0.11 1.08 -5.75
CA ASN A 106 -0.97 1.24 -4.58
C ASN A 106 -2.13 2.24 -4.83
N ARG A 107 -1.86 3.37 -5.49
CA ARG A 107 -2.89 4.36 -5.84
C ARG A 107 -3.90 3.81 -6.84
N ILE A 108 -3.46 3.05 -7.83
CA ILE A 108 -4.34 2.42 -8.83
C ILE A 108 -5.23 1.35 -8.17
N MET A 109 -4.66 0.54 -7.27
CA MET A 109 -5.42 -0.43 -6.48
C MET A 109 -6.50 0.25 -5.64
N ASN A 110 -6.15 1.31 -4.90
CA ASN A 110 -7.12 2.09 -4.11
C ASN A 110 -8.24 2.72 -4.97
N LEU A 111 -7.95 3.05 -6.23
CA LEU A 111 -8.93 3.65 -7.13
C LEU A 111 -9.94 2.62 -7.66
N HIS A 112 -9.48 1.43 -8.02
CA HIS A 112 -10.31 0.43 -8.71
C HIS A 112 -10.83 -0.69 -7.81
N ALA A 113 -10.19 -0.92 -6.67
CA ALA A 113 -10.50 -1.99 -5.72
C ALA A 113 -10.25 -1.50 -4.28
N PRO A 114 -10.95 -0.47 -3.78
CA PRO A 114 -10.63 0.17 -2.50
C PRO A 114 -10.61 -0.77 -1.29
N GLU A 115 -11.24 -1.93 -1.39
CA GLU A 115 -11.32 -2.96 -0.35
C GLU A 115 -10.15 -3.97 -0.40
N TRP A 116 -9.21 -3.84 -1.36
CA TRP A 116 -8.09 -4.77 -1.50
C TRP A 116 -7.22 -4.88 -0.24
N SER A 117 -6.54 -6.01 -0.09
CA SER A 117 -5.58 -6.22 0.99
C SER A 117 -4.27 -6.80 0.48
N GLY A 118 -3.18 -6.45 1.15
CA GLY A 118 -1.84 -6.96 0.88
C GLY A 118 -1.18 -7.42 2.16
N GLU A 119 -0.49 -8.55 2.10
CA GLU A 119 0.23 -9.11 3.24
C GLU A 119 1.54 -9.78 2.83
N VAL A 120 2.57 -9.60 3.68
CA VAL A 120 3.81 -10.37 3.59
C VAL A 120 3.54 -11.76 4.14
N ARG A 121 3.71 -12.78 3.28
CA ARG A 121 3.50 -14.19 3.63
C ARG A 121 4.74 -14.83 4.23
N ASN A 122 5.91 -14.45 3.72
CA ASN A 122 7.18 -14.99 4.18
C ASN A 122 8.34 -14.04 3.86
N ILE A 123 9.38 -14.08 4.69
CA ILE A 123 10.65 -13.38 4.48
C ILE A 123 11.77 -14.41 4.65
N ILE A 124 12.56 -14.62 3.61
CA ILE A 124 13.58 -15.65 3.52
C ILE A 124 14.93 -14.98 3.26
N TYR A 125 15.84 -15.07 4.21
CA TYR A 125 17.23 -14.66 4.03
C TYR A 125 18.02 -15.79 3.37
N SER A 126 18.91 -15.46 2.44
CA SER A 126 19.82 -16.46 1.87
C SER A 126 20.79 -16.98 2.93
N ALA A 127 21.29 -18.21 2.75
CA ALA A 127 22.18 -18.86 3.70
C ALA A 127 23.49 -18.07 3.94
N ASP A 128 23.93 -17.31 2.95
CA ASP A 128 25.10 -16.43 3.02
C ASP A 128 24.78 -15.03 3.57
N GLY A 129 23.52 -14.73 3.87
CA GLY A 129 23.06 -13.44 4.39
C GLY A 129 23.10 -12.27 3.39
N LYS A 130 23.45 -12.52 2.11
CA LYS A 130 23.65 -11.47 1.10
C LYS A 130 22.38 -11.01 0.43
N SER A 131 21.30 -11.77 0.52
CA SER A 131 20.03 -11.43 -0.11
C SER A 131 18.84 -11.79 0.77
N VAL A 132 17.74 -11.09 0.54
CA VAL A 132 16.46 -11.36 1.17
C VAL A 132 15.41 -11.51 0.08
N SER A 133 14.57 -12.54 0.22
CA SER A 133 13.42 -12.79 -0.64
C SER A 133 12.14 -12.66 0.16
N VAL A 134 11.18 -11.92 -0.37
CA VAL A 134 9.88 -11.69 0.24
C VAL A 134 8.81 -12.34 -0.63
N VAL A 135 7.91 -13.09 -0.01
CA VAL A 135 6.68 -13.60 -0.64
C VAL A 135 5.53 -12.69 -0.21
N TYR A 136 4.83 -12.10 -1.17
CA TYR A 136 3.74 -11.17 -0.92
C TYR A 136 2.44 -11.66 -1.57
N ARG A 137 1.34 -11.55 -0.84
CA ARG A 137 -0.01 -11.87 -1.32
C ARG A 137 -0.82 -10.59 -1.50
N VAL A 138 -1.47 -10.46 -2.65
CA VAL A 138 -2.51 -9.44 -2.89
C VAL A 138 -3.84 -10.15 -3.04
N THR A 139 -4.84 -9.70 -2.28
CA THR A 139 -6.22 -10.20 -2.34
C THR A 139 -7.15 -9.10 -2.80
N LEU A 140 -7.96 -9.40 -3.80
CA LEU A 140 -9.09 -8.57 -4.25
C LEU A 140 -10.38 -9.18 -3.74
N TYR A 141 -11.30 -8.31 -3.35
CA TYR A 141 -12.64 -8.69 -2.94
C TYR A 141 -13.64 -8.08 -3.92
N GLY A 142 -14.47 -8.93 -4.52
CA GLY A 142 -15.66 -8.55 -5.27
C GLY A 142 -16.92 -8.90 -4.48
N THR A 143 -18.06 -8.40 -4.93
CA THR A 143 -19.36 -8.74 -4.34
C THR A 143 -19.73 -10.22 -4.51
N ASP A 144 -19.15 -10.87 -5.53
CA ASP A 144 -19.42 -12.23 -5.97
C ASP A 144 -18.33 -13.24 -5.58
N ALA A 145 -17.07 -12.80 -5.50
CA ALA A 145 -15.93 -13.66 -5.19
C ALA A 145 -14.74 -12.90 -4.61
N GLU A 146 -13.86 -13.63 -3.92
CA GLU A 146 -12.51 -13.18 -3.58
C GLU A 146 -11.47 -13.93 -4.42
N ILE A 147 -10.37 -13.26 -4.75
CA ILE A 147 -9.22 -13.88 -5.43
C ILE A 147 -7.93 -13.32 -4.86
N TYR A 148 -6.91 -14.16 -4.75
CA TYR A 148 -5.57 -13.72 -4.39
C TYR A 148 -4.52 -14.22 -5.37
N ARG A 149 -3.43 -13.45 -5.49
CA ARG A 149 -2.23 -13.83 -6.23
C ARG A 149 -1.01 -13.54 -5.37
N GLU A 150 -0.08 -14.48 -5.40
CA GLU A 150 1.19 -14.35 -4.70
C GLU A 150 2.33 -14.14 -5.70
N SER A 151 3.32 -13.38 -5.28
CA SER A 151 4.57 -13.26 -6.02
C SER A 151 5.75 -13.01 -5.07
N THR A 152 6.94 -13.08 -5.65
CA THR A 152 8.19 -12.96 -4.92
C THR A 152 9.04 -11.82 -5.46
N GLY A 153 9.78 -11.20 -4.55
CA GLY A 153 10.80 -10.21 -4.85
C GLY A 153 12.05 -10.54 -4.06
N THR A 154 13.20 -10.33 -4.67
CA THR A 154 14.50 -10.61 -4.07
C THR A 154 15.37 -9.37 -4.20
N ALA A 155 16.01 -8.97 -3.11
CA ALA A 155 16.93 -7.84 -3.07
C ALA A 155 18.24 -8.24 -2.37
N SER A 156 19.34 -7.63 -2.81
CA SER A 156 20.62 -7.76 -2.12
C SER A 156 20.64 -6.89 -0.87
N VAL A 157 21.24 -7.41 0.20
CA VAL A 157 21.45 -6.68 1.47
C VAL A 157 22.52 -5.61 1.32
N ASP A 158 23.52 -5.86 0.46
CA ASP A 158 24.67 -4.99 0.26
C ASP A 158 24.43 -3.89 -0.79
N GLU A 159 23.27 -3.87 -1.46
CA GLU A 159 22.94 -2.85 -2.47
C GLU A 159 22.62 -1.51 -1.77
N ALA A 160 23.68 -0.72 -1.54
CA ALA A 160 23.62 0.63 -0.98
C ALA A 160 22.94 1.65 -1.90
N THR A 161 22.62 1.27 -3.13
CA THR A 161 21.97 2.14 -4.11
C THR A 161 20.47 2.18 -3.88
N GLY A 162 19.95 3.38 -3.58
CA GLY A 162 18.52 3.66 -3.47
C GLY A 162 17.95 3.66 -2.05
N TYR A 163 16.70 4.10 -1.94
CA TYR A 163 15.98 4.25 -0.68
C TYR A 163 15.38 2.93 -0.19
N GLY A 164 15.34 2.76 1.13
CA GLY A 164 14.73 1.62 1.82
C GLY A 164 15.72 0.48 2.10
N ASP A 165 15.39 -0.34 3.09
CA ASP A 165 16.14 -1.56 3.40
C ASP A 165 15.86 -2.67 2.36
N ALA A 166 16.63 -3.76 2.42
CA ALA A 166 16.50 -4.86 1.47
C ALA A 166 15.12 -5.55 1.54
N VAL A 167 14.49 -5.61 2.71
CA VAL A 167 13.14 -6.19 2.87
C VAL A 167 12.12 -5.30 2.18
N GLN A 168 12.17 -3.99 2.38
CA GLN A 168 11.28 -3.02 1.74
C GLN A 168 11.43 -3.05 0.21
N LYS A 169 12.66 -3.17 -0.30
CA LYS A 169 12.92 -3.33 -1.74
C LYS A 169 12.30 -4.63 -2.28
N ALA A 170 12.54 -5.75 -1.60
CA ALA A 170 12.01 -7.06 -1.98
C ALA A 170 10.48 -7.10 -1.91
N GLU A 171 9.88 -6.52 -0.87
CA GLU A 171 8.43 -6.39 -0.72
C GLU A 171 7.82 -5.56 -1.86
N ALA A 172 8.39 -4.39 -2.17
CA ALA A 172 7.92 -3.54 -3.26
C ALA A 172 8.04 -4.23 -4.64
N MET A 173 9.02 -5.11 -4.83
CA MET A 173 9.10 -5.96 -6.02
C MET A 173 8.01 -7.03 -6.04
N ALA A 174 7.83 -7.75 -4.94
CA ALA A 174 6.83 -8.81 -4.81
C ALA A 174 5.42 -8.27 -4.99
N PHE A 175 5.08 -7.14 -4.35
CA PHE A 175 3.80 -6.45 -4.46
C PHE A 175 3.44 -6.12 -5.91
N ARG A 176 4.33 -5.43 -6.63
CA ARG A 176 4.09 -5.06 -8.03
C ARG A 176 3.87 -6.28 -8.93
N ARG A 177 4.64 -7.35 -8.70
CA ARG A 177 4.50 -8.60 -9.47
C ARG A 177 3.20 -9.35 -9.14
N ALA A 178 2.76 -9.32 -7.88
CA ALA A 178 1.47 -9.87 -7.46
C ALA A 178 0.31 -9.11 -8.12
N CYS A 179 0.38 -7.77 -8.17
CA CYS A 179 -0.57 -6.94 -8.91
C CYS A 179 -0.57 -7.23 -10.43
N ALA A 180 0.60 -7.46 -11.04
CA ALA A 180 0.69 -7.85 -12.44
C ALA A 180 -0.01 -9.18 -12.75
N ARG A 181 0.02 -10.14 -11.82
CA ARG A 181 -0.76 -11.40 -11.93
C ARG A 181 -2.26 -11.21 -11.85
N LEU A 182 -2.73 -10.04 -11.40
CA LEU A 182 -4.14 -9.62 -11.42
C LEU A 182 -4.47 -8.74 -12.65
N GLY A 183 -3.48 -8.47 -13.51
CA GLY A 183 -3.61 -7.69 -14.75
C GLY A 183 -2.95 -6.31 -14.70
N LEU A 184 -2.72 -5.75 -13.52
CA LEU A 184 -2.20 -4.39 -13.37
C LEU A 184 -0.74 -4.27 -13.82
N GLY A 185 -0.52 -3.56 -14.93
CA GLY A 185 0.81 -3.38 -15.50
C GLY A 185 1.34 -4.62 -16.22
N LEU A 186 0.49 -5.62 -16.46
CA LEU A 186 0.89 -6.86 -17.15
C LEU A 186 1.42 -6.58 -18.57
N HIS A 187 0.88 -5.57 -19.27
CA HIS A 187 1.33 -5.15 -20.59
C HIS A 187 2.81 -4.73 -20.67
N LEU A 188 3.47 -4.43 -19.54
CA LEU A 188 4.90 -4.10 -19.50
C LEU A 188 5.81 -5.32 -19.66
N TYR A 189 5.27 -6.53 -19.49
CA TYR A 189 5.99 -7.79 -19.63
C TYR A 189 5.90 -8.40 -21.02
N HIS A 190 4.98 -7.90 -21.86
CA HIS A 190 4.96 -8.28 -23.25
C HIS A 190 6.06 -7.49 -23.95
N GLU A 191 7.00 -8.19 -24.57
CA GLU A 191 7.83 -7.57 -25.59
C GLU A 191 6.87 -7.02 -26.65
N ASP A 192 7.06 -5.76 -27.06
CA ASP A 192 6.37 -5.23 -28.23
C ASP A 192 6.76 -6.15 -29.39
N THR A 193 5.92 -7.14 -29.71
CA THR A 193 6.05 -7.96 -30.91
C THR A 193 5.85 -7.00 -32.09
N LEU A 194 6.94 -6.34 -32.47
CA LEU A 194 7.10 -5.63 -33.72
C LEU A 194 7.42 -6.63 -34.82
#